data_AF-A0AAV9FHE8-F1
#
_entry.id   AF-A0AAV9FHE8-F1
#
_cell.length_a   1.000
_cell.length_b   1.000
_cell.length_c   1.000
_cell.angle_alpha   90.00
_cell.angle_beta   90.00
_cell.angle_gamma   90.00
#
_symmetry.space_group_name_H-M   'P 1'
#
loop_
_entity.id
_entity.type
_entity.pdbx_description
1 polymer ?
#
loop_
_entity_poly.entity_id
_entity_poly.type
_entity_poly.pdbx_seq_one_letter_code
_entity_poly.pdbx_strand_id
1 'polypeptide(L)'
;MASSSGTKSGPEGGGAPPKKSLSRRMTRMPTMVDGPEDEPTADSERVPASLGSIAPTLRVANEIEHLNGRVAYLCRFHAFEKAHNLDSTSSGRGVRQFKTYLLHRLEKEDEGTKRKLAASDPKEIQKFYLWYYDEFIKGGQVKGKPEEMSKHYQIASVLYDVLRTVVPAEKIDDEIYRHAKDVERKKANYVPFNILPLYASDAASAIMEIPDVKAAINAIRQVNNLPQLRNHSTDQTQHGNVGFLKPVDRDKSTHDLLDWLWLVFGFQKGNVENQREHLVLLLANVSTRNRPTEDHVLESKTVSNVKDKLFKNYRSWCAYLRCPSNLKDISGVERQQLDLLYIGLYLLIWGEASNVRFMPECLCYIFHNMAEELHRFFDQNVSPVTGGYSEIRGEEYFLREVITPIYKVLRKEVQKNKGGTASHSKWRNYDDLNEYFWSKKCFKKLGWPMKKDADFFLENTNLKPEVAKSEMHPRRANEEGLDSICLKI
;
A
#
# COMPACT_ATOMS: atom_id res chain seq x y z
N MET A 1 58.05 19.87 -19.09
CA MET A 1 58.57 20.71 -17.99
C MET A 1 58.62 19.84 -16.74
N ALA A 2 59.82 19.61 -16.25
CA ALA A 2 60.19 18.48 -15.39
C ALA A 2 60.02 18.76 -13.88
N SER A 3 59.70 17.67 -13.16
CA SER A 3 60.26 17.16 -11.89
C SER A 3 60.45 18.01 -10.62
N SER A 4 59.85 17.47 -9.56
CA SER A 4 60.41 17.04 -8.25
C SER A 4 60.94 18.02 -7.20
N SER A 5 60.32 17.88 -6.01
CA SER A 5 60.83 17.94 -4.62
C SER A 5 62.33 18.14 -4.34
N GLY A 6 62.61 18.90 -3.28
CA GLY A 6 63.88 18.90 -2.55
C GLY A 6 63.66 19.15 -1.05
N THR A 7 64.30 18.31 -0.22
CA THR A 7 64.21 18.23 1.25
C THR A 7 65.56 18.48 1.93
N LYS A 8 65.52 18.76 3.25
CA LYS A 8 66.57 18.79 4.32
C LYS A 8 67.19 20.18 4.57
N SER A 9 67.45 20.63 5.81
CA SER A 9 67.92 19.93 7.04
C SER A 9 67.67 20.76 8.33
N GLY A 10 67.45 20.10 9.48
CA GLY A 10 67.51 20.69 10.84
C GLY A 10 68.95 20.82 11.38
N PRO A 11 69.15 21.30 12.63
CA PRO A 11 69.24 20.34 13.75
C PRO A 11 68.67 20.78 15.13
N GLU A 12 68.24 19.76 15.88
CA GLU A 12 68.34 19.45 17.32
C GLU A 12 68.12 20.47 18.46
N GLY A 13 67.32 20.05 19.45
CA GLY A 13 67.32 20.58 20.82
C GLY A 13 66.06 20.23 21.62
N GLY A 14 66.04 19.10 22.33
CA GLY A 14 64.89 18.61 23.11
C GLY A 14 64.61 19.35 24.42
N GLY A 15 63.37 19.26 24.88
CA GLY A 15 62.95 19.68 26.23
C GLY A 15 61.43 19.72 26.40
N ALA A 16 60.90 18.88 27.29
CA ALA A 16 59.54 18.97 27.84
C ALA A 16 59.65 19.18 29.37
N PRO A 17 58.57 19.48 30.15
CA PRO A 17 57.28 20.18 29.93
C PRO A 17 57.15 21.39 30.95
N PRO A 18 56.02 22.14 31.19
CA PRO A 18 54.75 21.66 31.81
C PRO A 18 53.40 22.42 31.53
N LYS A 19 52.29 21.70 31.83
CA LYS A 19 50.98 22.07 32.43
C LYS A 19 50.25 23.41 32.10
N LYS A 20 48.94 23.29 31.74
CA LYS A 20 47.79 23.95 32.43
C LYS A 20 46.44 23.30 32.06
N SER A 21 45.54 23.29 33.05
CA SER A 21 44.22 22.64 33.22
C SER A 21 43.11 23.18 32.30
N LEU A 22 41.97 22.49 32.07
CA LEU A 22 40.79 22.52 32.95
C LEU A 22 39.71 21.45 32.63
N SER A 23 39.14 20.97 33.74
CA SER A 23 37.94 20.17 34.04
C SER A 23 36.76 20.04 33.06
N ARG A 24 36.21 18.81 33.07
CA ARG A 24 34.85 18.33 32.76
C ARG A 24 33.74 19.19 33.42
N ARG A 25 32.67 19.55 32.69
CA ARG A 25 31.30 19.73 33.23
C ARG A 25 30.22 19.72 32.13
N MET A 26 29.20 18.88 32.33
CA MET A 26 27.87 18.98 31.71
C MET A 26 27.25 20.36 31.98
N THR A 27 26.65 20.97 30.95
CA THR A 27 25.68 22.05 31.16
C THR A 27 24.49 21.85 30.24
N ARG A 28 23.31 21.75 30.86
CA ARG A 28 21.97 21.83 30.27
C ARG A 28 21.91 22.90 29.17
N MET A 29 21.34 22.56 28.02
CA MET A 29 20.81 23.57 27.11
C MET A 29 19.37 23.93 27.52
N PRO A 30 18.97 25.21 27.38
CA PRO A 30 17.90 25.81 28.15
C PRO A 30 16.53 25.69 27.48
N THR A 31 15.51 25.83 28.31
CA THR A 31 14.13 26.19 27.96
C THR A 31 14.14 27.37 26.98
N MET A 32 13.67 27.17 25.75
CA MET A 32 13.39 28.28 24.83
C MET A 32 11.97 28.77 25.09
N VAL A 33 11.89 29.91 25.76
CA VAL A 33 10.83 30.91 25.61
C VAL A 33 11.21 31.76 24.39
N ASP A 34 10.22 31.99 23.54
CA ASP A 34 10.13 32.92 22.40
C ASP A 34 11.36 33.18 21.52
N GLY A 35 11.28 32.65 20.30
CA GLY A 35 12.01 33.09 19.11
C GLY A 35 11.01 33.22 17.94
N PRO A 36 11.32 34.07 16.94
CA PRO A 36 10.34 34.84 16.16
C PRO A 36 9.44 33.97 15.27
N GLU A 37 8.25 34.48 14.99
CA GLU A 37 7.22 33.94 14.11
C GLU A 37 7.82 33.25 12.87
N ASP A 38 7.91 31.92 12.94
CA ASP A 38 8.20 31.08 11.78
C ASP A 38 7.12 31.31 10.72
N GLU A 39 7.52 31.43 9.46
CA GLU A 39 6.63 31.30 8.30
C GLU A 39 5.61 30.14 8.50
N PRO A 40 4.38 30.27 7.99
CA PRO A 40 3.30 29.35 8.31
C PRO A 40 3.51 28.02 7.61
N THR A 41 4.38 27.18 8.15
CA THR A 41 4.44 25.76 7.78
C THR A 41 3.10 25.15 8.12
N ALA A 42 2.44 24.59 7.10
CA ALA A 42 1.07 24.12 7.19
C ALA A 42 0.93 23.06 8.30
N ASP A 43 -0.13 23.14 9.11
CA ASP A 43 -0.35 22.21 10.24
C ASP A 43 -0.30 20.73 9.84
N SER A 44 -0.68 20.45 8.58
CA SER A 44 -0.65 19.12 7.97
C SER A 44 0.75 18.54 7.82
N GLU A 45 1.79 19.37 7.80
CA GLU A 45 3.20 18.94 7.67
C GLU A 45 3.83 18.61 9.03
N ARG A 46 3.26 19.13 10.13
CA ARG A 46 3.73 18.89 11.49
C ARG A 46 3.15 17.61 12.12
N VAL A 47 2.30 16.88 11.39
CA VAL A 47 1.60 15.68 11.88
C VAL A 47 2.58 14.52 12.08
N PRO A 48 2.69 13.97 13.31
CA PRO A 48 3.49 12.77 13.57
C PRO A 48 2.97 11.56 12.77
N ALA A 49 3.88 10.65 12.37
CA ALA A 49 3.52 9.47 11.58
C ALA A 49 2.44 8.59 12.24
N SER A 50 2.40 8.53 13.58
CA SER A 50 1.37 7.80 14.34
C SER A 50 -0.04 8.41 14.24
N LEU A 51 -0.14 9.68 13.81
CA LEU A 51 -1.38 10.43 13.65
C LEU A 51 -1.70 10.73 12.18
N GLY A 52 -1.09 10.04 11.22
CA GLY A 52 -1.24 10.34 9.79
C GLY A 52 -2.69 10.41 9.27
N SER A 53 -3.64 9.75 9.94
CA SER A 53 -5.07 9.79 9.61
C SER A 53 -5.77 11.13 9.86
N ILE A 54 -5.15 12.07 10.61
CA ILE A 54 -5.68 13.43 10.83
C ILE A 54 -5.19 14.44 9.77
N ALA A 55 -4.09 14.13 9.07
CA ALA A 55 -3.48 15.03 8.10
C ALA A 55 -4.46 15.50 7.00
N PRO A 56 -5.36 14.64 6.44
CA PRO A 56 -6.35 15.09 5.48
C PRO A 56 -7.29 16.17 6.03
N THR A 57 -7.73 16.05 7.28
CA THR A 57 -8.61 17.05 7.93
C THR A 57 -7.93 18.41 8.04
N LEU A 58 -6.64 18.43 8.41
CA LEU A 58 -5.87 19.67 8.52
C LEU A 58 -5.56 20.31 7.15
N ARG A 59 -5.32 19.49 6.11
CA ARG A 59 -5.20 20.00 4.74
C ARG A 59 -6.49 20.69 4.30
N VAL A 60 -7.63 20.04 4.54
CA VAL A 60 -8.94 20.64 4.23
C VAL A 60 -9.16 21.92 5.01
N ALA A 61 -8.78 21.97 6.31
CA ALA A 61 -8.87 23.20 7.10
C ALA A 61 -8.10 24.37 6.47
N ASN A 62 -6.85 24.14 6.07
CA ASN A 62 -6.03 25.15 5.39
C ASN A 62 -6.64 25.57 4.04
N GLU A 63 -7.20 24.63 3.29
CA GLU A 63 -7.80 24.91 1.99
C GLU A 63 -9.08 25.76 2.09
N ILE A 64 -9.92 25.54 3.10
CA ILE A 64 -11.18 26.29 3.25
C ILE A 64 -11.04 27.57 4.09
N GLU A 65 -9.88 27.82 4.69
CA GLU A 65 -9.64 28.95 5.60
C GLU A 65 -9.97 30.31 4.96
N HIS A 66 -9.58 30.48 3.69
CA HIS A 66 -9.88 31.69 2.93
C HIS A 66 -11.39 31.84 2.60
N LEU A 67 -12.13 30.73 2.54
CA LEU A 67 -13.58 30.73 2.30
C LEU A 67 -14.34 31.03 3.59
N ASN A 68 -14.10 30.23 4.64
CA ASN A 68 -14.71 30.40 5.95
C ASN A 68 -13.75 29.99 7.08
N GLY A 69 -13.09 30.99 7.67
CA GLY A 69 -12.17 30.80 8.80
C GLY A 69 -12.81 30.13 10.03
N ARG A 70 -14.11 30.34 10.31
CA ARG A 70 -14.77 29.65 11.44
C ARG A 70 -14.95 28.16 11.18
N VAL A 71 -15.27 27.77 9.95
CA VAL A 71 -15.38 26.34 9.59
C VAL A 71 -13.99 25.69 9.53
N ALA A 72 -12.96 26.41 9.08
CA ALA A 72 -11.58 25.93 9.16
C ALA A 72 -11.16 25.66 10.63
N TYR A 73 -11.51 26.56 11.55
CA TYR A 73 -11.34 26.34 12.99
C TYR A 73 -12.05 25.06 13.46
N LEU A 74 -13.31 24.82 13.07
CA LEU A 74 -14.03 23.60 13.42
C LEU A 74 -13.36 22.32 12.87
N CYS A 75 -12.80 22.38 11.66
CA CYS A 75 -12.01 21.28 11.10
C CYS A 75 -10.74 21.00 11.93
N ARG A 76 -10.02 22.05 12.36
CA ARG A 76 -8.84 21.91 13.24
C ARG A 76 -9.22 21.37 14.62
N PHE A 77 -10.35 21.80 15.17
CA PHE A 77 -10.89 21.30 16.43
C PHE A 77 -11.21 19.80 16.34
N HIS A 78 -11.92 19.38 15.29
CA HIS A 78 -12.18 17.96 15.02
C HIS A 78 -10.89 17.14 14.87
N ALA A 79 -9.87 17.68 14.17
CA ALA A 79 -8.57 17.03 14.05
C ALA A 79 -7.87 16.87 15.42
N PHE A 80 -7.99 17.86 16.30
CA PHE A 80 -7.46 17.79 17.66
C PHE A 80 -8.16 16.72 18.50
N GLU A 81 -9.49 16.66 18.48
CA GLU A 81 -10.25 15.61 19.18
C GLU A 81 -9.88 14.21 18.66
N LYS A 82 -9.76 14.05 17.34
CA LYS A 82 -9.34 12.79 16.71
C LYS A 82 -7.92 12.40 17.13
N ALA A 83 -7.00 13.36 17.20
CA ALA A 83 -5.65 13.14 17.71
C ALA A 83 -5.65 12.76 19.20
N HIS A 84 -6.55 13.32 20.00
CA HIS A 84 -6.72 12.96 21.41
C HIS A 84 -7.21 11.52 21.56
N ASN A 85 -8.20 11.12 20.78
CA ASN A 85 -8.76 9.76 20.81
C ASN A 85 -7.78 8.69 20.34
N LEU A 86 -6.91 9.01 19.37
CA LEU A 86 -5.90 8.08 18.85
C LEU A 86 -4.75 7.81 19.83
N ASP A 87 -4.38 8.79 20.66
CA ASP A 87 -3.33 8.62 21.68
C ASP A 87 -3.63 9.52 22.88
N SER A 88 -4.55 9.10 23.75
CA SER A 88 -4.95 9.88 24.93
C SER A 88 -3.75 10.17 25.85
N THR A 89 -2.82 9.22 25.97
CA THR A 89 -1.60 9.33 26.78
C THR A 89 -0.54 10.25 26.19
N SER A 90 -0.66 10.62 24.91
CA SER A 90 0.34 11.39 24.15
C SER A 90 1.75 10.78 24.23
N SER A 91 1.82 9.45 24.23
CA SER A 91 3.06 8.68 24.38
C SER A 91 3.84 8.52 23.06
N GLY A 92 3.19 8.75 21.92
CA GLY A 92 3.82 8.71 20.61
C GLY A 92 4.89 9.80 20.43
N ARG A 93 5.95 9.46 19.68
CA ARG A 93 7.03 10.40 19.34
C ARG A 93 6.44 11.65 18.68
N GLY A 94 6.68 12.83 19.26
CA GLY A 94 6.21 14.12 18.72
C GLY A 94 4.72 14.43 18.93
N VAL A 95 3.92 13.49 19.44
CA VAL A 95 2.46 13.66 19.61
C VAL A 95 2.14 14.78 20.60
N ARG A 96 2.81 14.80 21.75
CA ARG A 96 2.59 15.84 22.76
C ARG A 96 2.90 17.24 22.23
N GLN A 97 4.04 17.41 21.56
CA GLN A 97 4.44 18.68 20.96
C GLN A 97 3.41 19.15 19.92
N PHE A 98 2.98 18.24 19.04
CA PHE A 98 1.97 18.51 18.03
C PHE A 98 0.63 18.94 18.64
N LYS A 99 0.13 18.23 19.66
CA LYS A 99 -1.13 18.58 20.34
C LYS A 99 -1.05 19.93 21.04
N THR A 100 0.05 20.22 21.73
CA THR A 100 0.25 21.52 22.38
C THR A 100 0.25 22.65 21.37
N TYR A 101 0.94 22.47 20.24
CA TYR A 101 0.94 23.44 19.14
C TYR A 101 -0.48 23.67 18.59
N LEU A 102 -1.20 22.59 18.26
CA LEU A 102 -2.54 22.69 17.68
C LEU A 102 -3.53 23.33 18.66
N LEU A 103 -3.41 23.03 19.96
CA LEU A 103 -4.25 23.65 21.00
C LEU A 103 -4.02 25.16 21.10
N HIS A 104 -2.76 25.60 21.17
CA HIS A 104 -2.43 27.03 21.23
C HIS A 104 -2.94 27.79 19.98
N ARG A 105 -2.85 27.14 18.81
CA ARG A 105 -3.41 27.70 17.57
C ARG A 105 -4.93 27.81 17.65
N LEU A 106 -5.62 26.77 18.17
CA LEU A 106 -7.06 26.79 18.37
C LEU A 106 -7.50 27.90 19.34
N GLU A 107 -6.77 28.13 20.42
CA GLU A 107 -7.03 29.24 21.37
C GLU A 107 -6.96 30.60 20.65
N LYS A 108 -5.92 30.84 19.85
CA LYS A 108 -5.79 32.07 19.05
C LYS A 108 -6.89 32.22 18.00
N GLU A 109 -7.26 31.13 17.33
CA GLU A 109 -8.30 31.13 16.30
C GLU A 109 -9.72 31.26 16.89
N ASP A 110 -9.97 30.80 18.10
CA ASP A 110 -11.29 30.94 18.74
C ASP A 110 -11.61 32.41 19.03
N GLU A 111 -10.61 33.18 19.44
CA GLU A 111 -10.74 34.64 19.65
C GLU A 111 -10.79 35.41 18.32
N GLY A 112 -10.07 34.94 17.30
CA GLY A 112 -9.92 35.65 16.02
C GLY A 112 -10.99 35.34 14.96
N THR A 113 -11.57 34.14 14.96
CA THR A 113 -12.51 33.70 13.91
C THR A 113 -13.95 34.08 14.22
N LYS A 114 -14.61 34.76 13.28
CA LYS A 114 -16.02 35.15 13.41
C LYS A 114 -16.91 34.29 12.53
N ARG A 115 -18.06 33.91 13.09
CA ARG A 115 -19.17 33.27 12.36
C ARG A 115 -19.69 34.24 11.28
N LYS A 116 -19.88 33.78 10.05
CA LYS A 116 -20.32 34.61 8.91
C LYS A 116 -21.75 34.27 8.46
N LEU A 117 -22.15 33.01 8.54
CA LEU A 117 -23.38 32.47 7.96
C LEU A 117 -24.51 32.27 8.99
N ALA A 118 -24.17 32.10 10.26
CA ALA A 118 -25.12 31.80 11.33
C ALA A 118 -24.66 32.31 12.71
N ALA A 119 -25.59 32.28 13.67
CA ALA A 119 -25.32 32.67 15.06
C ALA A 119 -24.63 31.57 15.89
N SER A 120 -24.50 30.34 15.40
CA SER A 120 -23.96 29.21 16.17
C SER A 120 -23.14 28.28 15.27
N ASP A 121 -22.05 27.72 15.79
CA ASP A 121 -21.16 26.82 15.04
C ASP A 121 -21.87 25.63 14.37
N PRO A 122 -22.84 24.94 15.03
CA PRO A 122 -23.60 23.87 14.39
C PRO A 122 -24.40 24.31 13.16
N LYS A 123 -24.88 25.55 13.13
CA LYS A 123 -25.63 26.11 11.99
C LYS A 123 -24.69 26.70 10.94
N GLU A 124 -23.54 27.23 11.35
CA GLU A 124 -22.50 27.76 10.47
C GLU A 124 -22.00 26.65 9.52
N ILE A 125 -21.61 25.50 10.09
CA ILE A 125 -21.09 24.38 9.29
C ILE A 125 -22.15 23.74 8.40
N GLN A 126 -23.40 23.64 8.84
CA GLN A 126 -24.49 23.13 8.02
C GLN A 126 -24.75 24.01 6.80
N LYS A 127 -24.85 25.33 6.99
CA LYS A 127 -25.02 26.27 5.88
C LYS A 127 -23.80 26.28 4.96
N PHE A 128 -22.60 26.24 5.52
CA PHE A 128 -21.38 26.19 4.73
C PHE A 128 -21.30 24.91 3.89
N TYR A 129 -21.68 23.76 4.45
CA TYR A 129 -21.70 22.49 3.73
C TYR A 129 -22.67 22.52 2.53
N LEU A 130 -23.90 23.01 2.75
CA LEU A 130 -24.90 23.14 1.68
C LEU A 130 -24.42 24.09 0.57
N TRP A 131 -23.91 25.27 0.94
CA TRP A 131 -23.32 26.21 -0.01
C TRP A 131 -22.15 25.59 -0.79
N TYR A 132 -21.24 24.90 -0.09
CA TYR A 132 -20.08 24.27 -0.71
C TYR A 132 -20.49 23.19 -1.72
N TYR A 133 -21.49 22.39 -1.37
CA TYR A 133 -22.03 21.36 -2.23
C TYR A 133 -22.68 21.95 -3.48
N ASP A 134 -23.51 22.98 -3.36
CA ASP A 134 -24.15 23.60 -4.52
C ASP A 134 -23.13 24.28 -5.45
N GLU A 135 -22.18 25.03 -4.89
CA GLU A 135 -21.19 25.78 -5.66
C GLU A 135 -20.15 24.85 -6.34
N PHE A 136 -19.52 23.96 -5.57
CA PHE A 136 -18.36 23.19 -6.03
C PHE A 136 -18.68 21.76 -6.46
N ILE A 137 -19.72 21.13 -5.91
CA ILE A 137 -20.10 19.76 -6.28
C ILE A 137 -21.12 19.77 -7.41
N LYS A 138 -22.29 20.40 -7.24
CA LYS A 138 -23.29 20.52 -8.32
C LYS A 138 -22.80 21.45 -9.42
N GLY A 139 -22.34 22.66 -9.07
CA GLY A 139 -21.86 23.65 -10.04
C GLY A 139 -20.54 23.24 -10.73
N GLY A 140 -19.64 22.60 -9.98
CA GLY A 140 -18.33 22.17 -10.48
C GLY A 140 -18.37 20.99 -11.47
N GLN A 141 -19.37 20.10 -11.38
CA GLN A 141 -19.50 18.95 -12.29
C GLN A 141 -19.57 19.32 -13.77
N VAL A 142 -20.07 20.52 -14.09
CA VAL A 142 -20.23 20.99 -15.47
C VAL A 142 -18.93 21.62 -16.01
N LYS A 143 -18.01 22.04 -15.15
CA LYS A 143 -16.90 22.94 -15.52
C LYS A 143 -15.50 22.52 -15.05
N GLY A 144 -15.39 21.64 -14.04
CA GLY A 144 -14.14 21.33 -13.35
C GLY A 144 -13.34 20.19 -13.98
N LYS A 145 -12.01 20.25 -13.86
CA LYS A 145 -11.14 19.12 -14.23
C LYS A 145 -11.32 17.95 -13.24
N PRO A 146 -11.10 16.69 -13.62
CA PRO A 146 -11.26 15.54 -12.72
C PRO A 146 -10.43 15.63 -11.43
N GLU A 147 -9.22 16.19 -11.51
CA GLU A 147 -8.33 16.40 -10.37
C GLU A 147 -8.90 17.41 -9.37
N GLU A 148 -9.47 18.51 -9.87
CA GLU A 148 -10.15 19.52 -9.06
C GLU A 148 -11.41 18.95 -8.41
N MET A 149 -12.17 18.14 -9.16
CA MET A 149 -13.35 17.47 -8.63
C MET A 149 -13.00 16.49 -7.50
N SER A 150 -11.94 15.68 -7.65
CA SER A 150 -11.46 14.79 -6.59
C SER A 150 -11.17 15.55 -5.29
N LYS A 151 -10.51 16.71 -5.41
CA LYS A 151 -10.25 17.61 -4.29
C LYS A 151 -11.55 18.10 -3.64
N HIS A 152 -12.52 18.55 -4.42
CA HIS A 152 -13.81 19.02 -3.89
C HIS A 152 -14.61 17.92 -3.19
N TYR A 153 -14.64 16.70 -3.72
CA TYR A 153 -15.25 15.56 -3.04
C TYR A 153 -14.54 15.21 -1.73
N GLN A 154 -13.20 15.30 -1.69
CA GLN A 154 -12.43 15.08 -0.47
C GLN A 154 -12.74 16.15 0.60
N ILE A 155 -12.83 17.43 0.20
CA ILE A 155 -13.23 18.51 1.10
C ILE A 155 -14.65 18.28 1.63
N ALA A 156 -15.62 18.00 0.76
CA ALA A 156 -17.01 17.77 1.16
C ALA A 156 -17.15 16.57 2.11
N SER A 157 -16.43 15.48 1.84
CA SER A 157 -16.39 14.28 2.70
C SER A 157 -15.87 14.62 4.11
N VAL A 158 -14.75 15.35 4.21
CA VAL A 158 -14.21 15.81 5.51
C VAL A 158 -15.16 16.79 6.21
N LEU A 159 -15.77 17.73 5.47
CA LEU A 159 -16.73 18.68 6.04
C LEU A 159 -17.92 17.95 6.67
N TYR A 160 -18.40 16.87 6.05
CA TYR A 160 -19.48 16.06 6.59
C TYR A 160 -19.05 15.29 7.86
N ASP A 161 -17.82 14.76 7.91
CA ASP A 161 -17.27 14.13 9.12
C ASP A 161 -17.19 15.13 10.31
N VAL A 162 -16.72 16.36 10.03
CA VAL A 162 -16.66 17.43 11.03
C VAL A 162 -18.08 17.84 11.46
N LEU A 163 -19.01 17.98 10.52
CA LEU A 163 -20.41 18.31 10.79
C LEU A 163 -21.06 17.28 11.72
N ARG A 164 -20.83 15.98 11.49
CA ARG A 164 -21.33 14.89 12.35
C ARG A 164 -20.75 14.90 13.77
N THR A 165 -19.61 15.56 13.97
CA THR A 165 -18.97 15.69 15.28
C THR A 165 -19.52 16.89 16.04
N VAL A 166 -19.77 18.00 15.34
CA VAL A 166 -20.21 19.27 15.93
C VAL A 166 -21.74 19.36 16.08
N VAL A 167 -22.50 18.63 15.26
CA VAL A 167 -23.96 18.67 15.23
C VAL A 167 -24.54 17.34 15.72
N PRO A 168 -25.43 17.34 16.73
CA PRO A 168 -26.18 16.14 17.13
C PRO A 168 -26.95 15.57 15.93
N ALA A 169 -26.99 14.23 15.82
CA ALA A 169 -27.55 13.55 14.64
C ALA A 169 -29.01 13.94 14.35
N GLU A 170 -29.79 14.24 15.39
CA GLU A 170 -31.20 14.62 15.30
C GLU A 170 -31.42 16.03 14.72
N LYS A 171 -30.37 16.85 14.65
CA LYS A 171 -30.41 18.24 14.18
C LYS A 171 -29.78 18.44 12.81
N ILE A 172 -29.34 17.36 12.16
CA ILE A 172 -28.78 17.41 10.81
C ILE A 172 -29.94 17.34 9.82
N ASP A 173 -29.98 18.28 8.88
CA ASP A 173 -30.99 18.30 7.82
C ASP A 173 -30.92 17.04 6.93
N ASP A 174 -32.07 16.45 6.59
CA ASP A 174 -32.19 15.31 5.68
C ASP A 174 -31.60 15.61 4.29
N GLU A 175 -31.60 16.88 3.87
CA GLU A 175 -30.91 17.31 2.65
C GLU A 175 -29.39 17.09 2.73
N ILE A 176 -28.78 17.38 3.88
CA ILE A 176 -27.33 17.18 4.09
C ILE A 176 -26.99 15.69 4.01
N TYR A 177 -27.84 14.82 4.55
CA TYR A 177 -27.64 13.37 4.45
C TYR A 177 -27.68 12.89 2.99
N ARG A 178 -28.63 13.39 2.20
CA ARG A 178 -28.74 13.06 0.77
C ARG A 178 -27.52 13.53 -0.01
N HIS A 179 -27.08 14.77 0.21
CA HIS A 179 -25.89 15.32 -0.45
C HIS A 179 -24.62 14.59 -0.03
N ALA A 180 -24.47 14.24 1.24
CA ALA A 180 -23.34 13.44 1.71
C ALA A 180 -23.29 12.05 1.06
N LYS A 181 -24.45 11.38 0.92
CA LYS A 181 -24.53 10.10 0.22
C LYS A 181 -24.16 10.24 -1.26
N ASP A 182 -24.58 11.33 -1.91
CA ASP A 182 -24.21 11.62 -3.29
C ASP A 182 -22.71 11.90 -3.44
N VAL A 183 -22.12 12.70 -2.52
CA VAL A 183 -20.68 12.97 -2.45
C VAL A 183 -19.90 11.67 -2.32
N GLU A 184 -20.25 10.78 -1.39
CA GLU A 184 -19.51 9.51 -1.22
C GLU A 184 -19.64 8.59 -2.44
N ARG A 185 -20.83 8.51 -3.05
CA ARG A 185 -21.04 7.75 -4.28
C ARG A 185 -20.18 8.29 -5.43
N LYS A 186 -20.12 9.61 -5.60
CA LYS A 186 -19.35 10.24 -6.67
C LYS A 186 -17.86 10.23 -6.38
N LYS A 187 -17.45 10.42 -5.13
CA LYS A 187 -16.05 10.35 -4.67
C LYS A 187 -15.42 8.99 -5.00
N ALA A 188 -16.19 7.90 -4.92
CA ALA A 188 -15.74 6.57 -5.32
C ALA A 188 -15.30 6.49 -6.79
N ASN A 189 -15.70 7.43 -7.63
CA ASN A 189 -15.29 7.52 -9.03
C ASN A 189 -13.97 8.28 -9.25
N TYR A 190 -13.47 8.97 -8.20
CA TYR A 190 -12.27 9.80 -8.23
C TYR A 190 -11.21 9.24 -7.27
N VAL A 191 -10.95 7.94 -7.37
CA VAL A 191 -9.93 7.26 -6.56
C VAL A 191 -8.56 7.85 -6.89
N PRO A 192 -7.78 8.30 -5.90
CA PRO A 192 -6.44 8.80 -6.13
C PRO A 192 -5.57 7.76 -6.85
N PHE A 193 -4.73 8.21 -7.78
CA PHE A 193 -3.72 7.41 -8.52
C PHE A 193 -4.24 6.47 -9.62
N ASN A 194 -5.55 6.24 -9.73
CA ASN A 194 -6.17 5.49 -10.82
C ASN A 194 -6.67 6.42 -11.92
N ILE A 195 -6.27 6.14 -13.16
CA ILE A 195 -6.63 6.91 -14.36
C ILE A 195 -7.91 6.33 -14.99
N LEU A 196 -8.20 5.04 -14.79
CA LEU A 196 -9.39 4.40 -15.35
C LEU A 196 -10.58 4.53 -14.40
N PRO A 197 -11.64 5.27 -14.76
CA PRO A 197 -12.82 5.44 -13.92
C PRO A 197 -13.75 4.24 -14.07
N LEU A 198 -13.30 3.05 -13.65
CA LEU A 198 -14.00 1.76 -13.88
C LEU A 198 -15.41 1.69 -13.28
N TYR A 199 -15.71 2.55 -12.30
CA TYR A 199 -16.97 2.63 -11.58
C TYR A 199 -17.77 3.92 -11.84
N ALA A 200 -17.25 4.84 -12.67
CA ALA A 200 -17.96 6.10 -12.94
C ALA A 200 -19.14 5.87 -13.87
N SER A 201 -20.36 6.01 -13.35
CA SER A 201 -21.59 5.88 -14.14
C SER A 201 -21.88 7.08 -15.04
N ASP A 202 -21.31 8.26 -14.77
CA ASP A 202 -21.87 9.53 -15.26
C ASP A 202 -20.96 10.34 -16.20
N ALA A 203 -19.76 9.87 -16.55
CA ALA A 203 -18.93 10.53 -17.55
C ALA A 203 -18.13 9.52 -18.37
N ALA A 204 -18.38 9.46 -19.68
CA ALA A 204 -17.57 8.71 -20.63
C ALA A 204 -16.18 9.37 -20.72
N SER A 205 -15.24 8.91 -19.89
CA SER A 205 -13.85 9.33 -20.00
C SER A 205 -13.30 8.86 -21.34
N ALA A 206 -12.59 9.74 -22.06
CA ALA A 206 -12.07 9.43 -23.40
C ALA A 206 -11.21 8.15 -23.43
N ILE A 207 -10.51 7.84 -22.32
CA ILE A 207 -9.71 6.60 -22.20
C ILE A 207 -10.59 5.34 -22.20
N MET A 208 -11.82 5.42 -21.68
CA MET A 208 -12.78 4.33 -21.68
C MET A 208 -13.37 4.09 -23.07
N GLU A 209 -13.25 5.05 -24.00
CA GLU A 209 -13.64 4.89 -25.39
C GLU A 209 -12.62 4.13 -26.24
N ILE A 210 -11.38 3.96 -25.75
CA ILE A 210 -10.33 3.23 -26.45
C ILE A 210 -10.74 1.75 -26.58
N PRO A 211 -10.85 1.20 -27.80
CA PRO A 211 -11.37 -0.15 -27.98
C PRO A 211 -10.53 -1.24 -27.30
N ASP A 212 -9.20 -1.10 -27.29
CA ASP A 212 -8.30 -2.03 -26.61
C ASP A 212 -8.49 -2.04 -25.08
N VAL A 213 -8.80 -0.88 -24.49
CA VAL A 213 -9.12 -0.75 -23.06
C VAL A 213 -10.46 -1.44 -22.78
N LYS A 214 -11.49 -1.20 -23.61
CA LYS A 214 -12.79 -1.91 -23.50
C LYS A 214 -12.62 -3.42 -23.61
N ALA A 215 -11.82 -3.89 -24.57
CA ALA A 215 -11.55 -5.31 -24.79
C ALA A 215 -10.88 -5.96 -23.55
N ALA A 216 -9.86 -5.30 -22.99
CA ALA A 216 -9.17 -5.77 -21.80
C ALA A 216 -10.09 -5.81 -20.56
N ILE A 217 -10.92 -4.78 -20.37
CA ILE A 217 -11.92 -4.74 -19.29
C ILE A 217 -12.94 -5.87 -19.45
N ASN A 218 -13.46 -6.08 -20.66
CA ASN A 218 -14.41 -7.16 -20.92
C ASN A 218 -13.82 -8.53 -20.65
N ALA A 219 -12.53 -8.75 -20.97
CA ALA A 219 -11.84 -10.00 -20.72
C ALA A 219 -11.71 -10.32 -19.22
N ILE A 220 -11.35 -9.33 -18.39
CA ILE A 220 -11.26 -9.55 -16.93
C ILE A 220 -12.64 -9.64 -16.25
N ARG A 221 -13.71 -9.10 -16.86
CA ARG A 221 -15.08 -9.22 -16.34
C ARG A 221 -15.73 -10.58 -16.61
N GLN A 222 -15.09 -11.47 -17.35
CA GLN A 222 -15.59 -12.84 -17.57
C GLN A 222 -15.45 -13.66 -16.27
N VAL A 223 -16.45 -13.60 -15.40
CA VAL A 223 -16.48 -14.30 -14.09
C VAL A 223 -17.43 -15.50 -14.05
N ASN A 224 -18.18 -15.75 -15.11
CA ASN A 224 -19.29 -16.72 -15.14
C ASN A 224 -18.88 -18.17 -14.81
N ASN A 225 -17.60 -18.51 -15.01
CA ASN A 225 -17.05 -19.85 -14.80
C ASN A 225 -16.22 -19.97 -13.51
N LEU A 226 -16.27 -18.97 -12.62
CA LEU A 226 -15.52 -19.01 -11.37
C LEU A 226 -16.26 -19.81 -10.28
N PRO A 227 -15.51 -20.52 -9.41
CA PRO A 227 -16.03 -21.10 -8.18
C PRO A 227 -16.90 -20.15 -7.36
N GLN A 228 -18.05 -20.63 -6.89
CA GLN A 228 -18.91 -19.86 -5.98
C GLN A 228 -18.26 -19.73 -4.61
N LEU A 229 -18.20 -18.51 -4.10
CA LEU A 229 -17.72 -18.19 -2.76
C LEU A 229 -18.95 -18.07 -1.83
N ARG A 230 -19.11 -18.97 -0.86
CA ARG A 230 -20.20 -18.87 0.14
C ARG A 230 -19.75 -18.06 1.37
N ASN A 231 -20.57 -17.08 1.74
CA ASN A 231 -20.45 -16.37 3.01
C ASN A 231 -21.11 -17.20 4.12
N HIS A 232 -20.36 -17.59 5.16
CA HIS A 232 -20.97 -17.89 6.45
C HIS A 232 -21.26 -16.56 7.15
N SER A 233 -22.49 -16.06 6.98
CA SER A 233 -23.05 -15.10 7.93
C SER A 233 -23.02 -15.76 9.31
N THR A 234 -22.25 -15.18 10.23
CA THR A 234 -22.32 -15.50 11.66
C THR A 234 -23.64 -14.97 12.21
N ASP A 235 -24.74 -15.66 11.87
CA ASP A 235 -25.97 -15.64 12.66
C ASP A 235 -25.70 -16.48 13.91
N GLN A 236 -25.13 -15.85 14.94
CA GLN A 236 -25.29 -16.15 16.37
C GLN A 236 -24.16 -15.45 17.16
N THR A 237 -24.43 -14.24 17.64
CA THR A 237 -24.52 -13.90 19.08
C THR A 237 -24.54 -12.38 19.23
N GLN A 238 -25.69 -11.89 19.70
CA GLN A 238 -25.73 -10.63 20.43
C GLN A 238 -24.79 -10.78 21.63
N HIS A 239 -23.90 -9.80 21.85
CA HIS A 239 -23.53 -9.17 23.14
C HIS A 239 -22.09 -8.64 23.08
N GLY A 240 -21.91 -7.32 23.29
CA GLY A 240 -20.63 -6.74 23.72
C GLY A 240 -20.08 -5.62 22.83
N ASN A 241 -20.33 -4.38 23.25
CA ASN A 241 -19.74 -3.14 22.74
C ASN A 241 -18.19 -3.16 22.71
N VAL A 242 -17.59 -2.97 21.53
CA VAL A 242 -16.37 -2.15 21.35
C VAL A 242 -16.47 -1.45 19.99
N GLY A 243 -16.44 -0.11 20.02
CA GLY A 243 -16.73 0.75 18.86
C GLY A 243 -15.66 0.78 17.76
N PHE A 244 -16.12 1.28 16.62
CA PHE A 244 -15.35 1.74 15.44
C PHE A 244 -14.73 0.69 14.50
N LEU A 245 -15.56 -0.21 13.98
CA LEU A 245 -15.50 -0.57 12.55
C LEU A 245 -16.94 -0.65 12.06
N LYS A 246 -17.34 0.22 11.12
CA LYS A 246 -18.64 0.09 10.44
C LYS A 246 -18.67 -1.30 9.79
N PRO A 247 -19.79 -2.04 9.84
CA PRO A 247 -20.00 -3.15 8.92
C PRO A 247 -19.98 -2.53 7.52
N VAL A 248 -18.92 -2.81 6.75
CA VAL A 248 -18.94 -2.53 5.32
C VAL A 248 -20.07 -3.37 4.77
N ASP A 249 -21.09 -2.75 4.18
CA ASP A 249 -22.17 -3.42 3.46
C ASP A 249 -21.54 -4.45 2.49
N ARG A 250 -21.60 -5.73 2.85
CA ARG A 250 -20.94 -6.85 2.15
C ARG A 250 -21.80 -7.38 1.02
N ASP A 251 -22.30 -6.50 0.17
CA ASP A 251 -22.84 -6.88 -1.14
C ASP A 251 -21.66 -6.98 -2.13
N LYS A 252 -20.73 -7.92 -1.86
CA LYS A 252 -19.52 -8.10 -2.67
C LYS A 252 -19.83 -9.01 -3.86
N SER A 253 -20.56 -8.50 -4.85
CA SER A 253 -20.56 -9.12 -6.18
C SER A 253 -19.13 -9.10 -6.72
N THR A 254 -18.62 -10.26 -7.16
CA THR A 254 -17.36 -10.34 -7.89
C THR A 254 -17.56 -9.71 -9.26
N HIS A 255 -17.09 -8.47 -9.45
CA HIS A 255 -17.27 -7.76 -10.72
C HIS A 255 -16.26 -8.21 -11.78
N ASP A 256 -15.08 -8.66 -11.36
CA ASP A 256 -14.06 -9.22 -12.24
C ASP A 256 -13.18 -10.28 -11.57
N LEU A 257 -12.25 -10.85 -12.34
CA LEU A 257 -11.29 -11.87 -11.89
C LEU A 257 -10.45 -11.41 -10.69
N LEU A 258 -10.11 -10.12 -10.58
CA LEU A 258 -9.26 -9.60 -9.51
C LEU A 258 -10.06 -9.40 -8.22
N ASP A 259 -11.34 -9.04 -8.30
CA ASP A 259 -12.25 -9.08 -7.14
C ASP A 259 -12.37 -10.49 -6.57
N TRP A 260 -12.42 -11.51 -7.44
CA TRP A 260 -12.46 -12.89 -6.99
C TRP A 260 -11.14 -13.30 -6.31
N LEU A 261 -9.99 -12.97 -6.90
CA LEU A 261 -8.67 -13.23 -6.28
C LEU A 261 -8.52 -12.50 -4.93
N TRP A 262 -9.04 -11.28 -4.84
CA TRP A 262 -9.10 -10.51 -3.61
C TRP A 262 -9.86 -11.23 -2.50
N LEU A 263 -11.06 -11.73 -2.78
CA LEU A 263 -11.88 -12.49 -1.82
C LEU A 263 -11.21 -13.81 -1.41
N VAL A 264 -10.62 -14.51 -2.37
CA VAL A 264 -10.00 -15.82 -2.15
C VAL A 264 -8.75 -15.71 -1.27
N PHE A 265 -7.86 -14.75 -1.58
CA PHE A 265 -6.54 -14.68 -0.94
C PHE A 265 -6.41 -13.58 0.12
N GLY A 266 -7.37 -12.67 0.21
CA GLY A 266 -7.40 -11.58 1.19
C GLY A 266 -6.35 -10.51 0.93
N PHE A 267 -6.22 -10.06 -0.32
CA PHE A 267 -5.37 -8.93 -0.70
C PHE A 267 -5.91 -7.59 -0.16
N GLN A 268 -5.10 -6.53 -0.17
CA GLN A 268 -5.54 -5.17 0.14
C GLN A 268 -6.36 -4.59 -1.01
N LYS A 269 -7.52 -3.99 -0.73
CA LYS A 269 -8.42 -3.47 -1.77
C LYS A 269 -7.74 -2.46 -2.71
N GLY A 270 -6.96 -1.52 -2.16
CA GLY A 270 -6.22 -0.55 -2.99
C GLY A 270 -5.17 -1.20 -3.89
N ASN A 271 -4.51 -2.30 -3.46
CA ASN A 271 -3.61 -3.06 -4.32
C ASN A 271 -4.37 -3.69 -5.49
N VAL A 272 -5.56 -4.24 -5.22
CA VAL A 272 -6.43 -4.85 -6.24
C VAL A 272 -6.86 -3.83 -7.28
N GLU A 273 -7.28 -2.64 -6.86
CA GLU A 273 -7.66 -1.54 -7.75
C GLU A 273 -6.48 -1.07 -8.61
N ASN A 274 -5.29 -0.91 -8.02
CA ASN A 274 -4.07 -0.53 -8.75
C ASN A 274 -3.63 -1.59 -9.77
N GLN A 275 -3.59 -2.86 -9.37
CA GLN A 275 -3.15 -3.94 -10.26
C GLN A 275 -4.16 -4.25 -11.36
N ARG A 276 -5.46 -4.00 -11.11
CA ARG A 276 -6.52 -4.09 -12.14
C ARG A 276 -6.27 -3.11 -13.26
N GLU A 277 -6.07 -1.83 -12.92
CA GLU A 277 -5.77 -0.80 -13.89
C GLU A 277 -4.47 -1.11 -14.65
N HIS A 278 -3.42 -1.48 -13.92
CA HIS A 278 -2.14 -1.84 -14.52
C HIS A 278 -2.30 -3.00 -15.52
N LEU A 279 -3.04 -4.06 -15.17
CA LEU A 279 -3.29 -5.19 -16.05
C LEU A 279 -4.09 -4.77 -17.29
N VAL A 280 -5.14 -3.97 -17.13
CA VAL A 280 -5.95 -3.47 -18.26
C VAL A 280 -5.08 -2.68 -19.23
N LEU A 281 -4.29 -1.73 -18.72
CA LEU A 281 -3.42 -0.90 -19.56
C LEU A 281 -2.30 -1.71 -20.21
N LEU A 282 -1.74 -2.70 -19.50
CA LEU A 282 -0.73 -3.61 -20.05
C LEU A 282 -1.28 -4.43 -21.22
N LEU A 283 -2.45 -5.04 -21.04
CA LEU A 283 -3.12 -5.83 -22.08
C LEU A 283 -3.50 -4.96 -23.27
N ALA A 284 -4.07 -3.77 -23.02
CA ALA A 284 -4.43 -2.84 -24.08
C ALA A 284 -3.19 -2.43 -24.90
N ASN A 285 -2.09 -2.05 -24.24
CA ASN A 285 -0.85 -1.65 -24.91
C ASN A 285 -0.24 -2.79 -25.74
N VAL A 286 -0.18 -4.00 -25.20
CA VAL A 286 0.34 -5.17 -25.94
C VAL A 286 -0.60 -5.53 -27.11
N SER A 287 -1.91 -5.41 -26.94
CA SER A 287 -2.90 -5.61 -28.01
C SER A 287 -2.67 -4.62 -29.15
N THR A 288 -2.60 -3.31 -28.85
CA THR A 288 -2.39 -2.25 -29.85
C THR A 288 -1.10 -2.46 -30.66
N ARG A 289 -0.02 -2.93 -30.03
CA ARG A 289 1.27 -3.14 -30.71
C ARG A 289 1.30 -4.33 -31.65
N ASN A 290 0.45 -5.33 -31.43
CA ASN A 290 0.52 -6.60 -32.14
C ASN A 290 -0.62 -6.81 -33.15
N ARG A 291 -1.45 -5.78 -33.40
CA ARG A 291 -2.72 -5.93 -34.12
C ARG A 291 -2.57 -5.86 -35.66
N PRO A 292 -3.10 -6.85 -36.40
CA PRO A 292 -3.27 -6.79 -37.84
C PRO A 292 -4.74 -6.53 -38.31
N THR A 293 -5.75 -6.61 -37.43
CA THR A 293 -7.19 -6.57 -37.78
C THR A 293 -8.00 -5.55 -36.95
N GLU A 294 -9.13 -5.08 -37.50
CA GLU A 294 -10.02 -4.06 -36.91
C GLU A 294 -10.96 -4.60 -35.81
N ASP A 295 -11.05 -5.92 -35.62
CA ASP A 295 -11.90 -6.52 -34.60
C ASP A 295 -11.37 -6.18 -33.20
N HIS A 296 -12.13 -5.37 -32.47
CA HIS A 296 -11.76 -4.84 -31.16
C HIS A 296 -11.85 -5.86 -30.01
N VAL A 297 -11.50 -7.13 -30.26
CA VAL A 297 -11.47 -8.22 -29.28
C VAL A 297 -10.04 -8.44 -28.77
N LEU A 298 -9.90 -8.82 -27.50
CA LEU A 298 -8.61 -9.17 -26.91
C LEU A 298 -8.21 -10.60 -27.33
N GLU A 299 -7.21 -10.71 -28.20
CA GLU A 299 -6.72 -12.01 -28.67
C GLU A 299 -6.07 -12.85 -27.55
N SER A 300 -6.34 -14.15 -27.51
CA SER A 300 -5.73 -15.09 -26.55
C SER A 300 -4.20 -15.12 -26.66
N LYS A 301 -3.64 -14.86 -27.85
CA LYS A 301 -2.19 -14.77 -28.07
C LYS A 301 -1.56 -13.60 -27.31
N THR A 302 -2.25 -12.47 -27.21
CA THR A 302 -1.80 -11.30 -26.42
C THR A 302 -1.65 -11.67 -24.96
N VAL A 303 -2.65 -12.35 -24.39
CA VAL A 303 -2.62 -12.82 -23.00
C VAL A 303 -1.49 -13.83 -22.78
N SER A 304 -1.34 -14.82 -23.68
CA SER A 304 -0.26 -15.80 -23.61
C SER A 304 1.12 -15.14 -23.68
N ASN A 305 1.32 -14.15 -24.54
CA ASN A 305 2.58 -13.41 -24.65
C ASN A 305 2.94 -12.69 -23.35
N VAL A 306 1.95 -12.07 -22.69
CA VAL A 306 2.14 -11.41 -21.39
C VAL A 306 2.48 -12.44 -20.32
N LYS A 307 1.72 -13.55 -20.23
CA LYS A 307 2.00 -14.66 -19.33
C LYS A 307 3.41 -15.20 -19.53
N ASP A 308 3.83 -15.41 -20.77
CA ASP A 308 5.12 -16.01 -21.09
C ASP A 308 6.28 -15.14 -20.62
N LYS A 309 6.19 -13.83 -20.83
CA LYS A 309 7.17 -12.86 -20.33
C LYS A 309 7.18 -12.80 -18.81
N LEU A 310 6.01 -12.69 -18.18
CA LEU A 310 5.88 -12.52 -16.74
C LEU A 310 6.44 -13.71 -15.95
N PHE A 311 6.17 -14.94 -16.43
CA PHE A 311 6.55 -16.17 -15.75
C PHE A 311 7.90 -16.76 -16.19
N LYS A 312 8.72 -16.02 -16.95
CA LYS A 312 10.05 -16.51 -17.37
C LYS A 312 10.94 -16.89 -16.18
N ASN A 313 10.98 -16.04 -15.14
CA ASN A 313 11.74 -16.32 -13.92
C ASN A 313 11.17 -17.54 -13.20
N TYR A 314 9.86 -17.55 -12.92
CA TYR A 314 9.20 -18.67 -12.25
C TYR A 314 9.43 -20.03 -12.92
N ARG A 315 9.36 -20.10 -14.26
CA ARG A 315 9.67 -21.34 -15.00
C ARG A 315 11.13 -21.76 -14.84
N SER A 316 12.05 -20.79 -14.87
CA SER A 316 13.49 -21.03 -14.66
C SER A 316 13.76 -21.55 -13.25
N TRP A 317 13.11 -20.97 -12.24
CA TRP A 317 13.18 -21.42 -10.84
C TRP A 317 12.62 -22.84 -10.67
N CYS A 318 11.47 -23.15 -11.28
CA CYS A 318 10.92 -24.50 -11.26
C CYS A 318 11.85 -25.52 -11.93
N ALA A 319 12.45 -25.17 -13.07
CA ALA A 319 13.41 -26.01 -13.77
C ALA A 319 14.68 -26.24 -12.95
N TYR A 320 15.23 -25.17 -12.35
CA TYR A 320 16.39 -25.23 -11.47
C TYR A 320 16.14 -26.14 -10.26
N LEU A 321 15.01 -25.94 -9.57
CA LEU A 321 14.62 -26.79 -8.45
C LEU A 321 14.17 -28.17 -8.90
N ARG A 322 13.92 -28.45 -10.18
CA ARG A 322 13.31 -29.70 -10.67
C ARG A 322 11.98 -29.99 -9.98
N CYS A 323 11.10 -29.00 -9.89
CA CYS A 323 9.71 -29.15 -9.44
C CYS A 323 8.72 -28.84 -10.58
N PRO A 324 7.55 -29.47 -10.61
CA PRO A 324 6.56 -29.24 -11.66
C PRO A 324 6.01 -27.80 -11.56
N SER A 325 5.77 -27.16 -12.70
CA SER A 325 5.11 -25.85 -12.72
C SER A 325 3.64 -25.97 -12.31
N ASN A 326 3.18 -25.08 -11.43
CA ASN A 326 1.76 -24.89 -11.11
C ASN A 326 1.02 -23.96 -12.10
N LEU A 327 1.62 -23.59 -13.22
CA LEU A 327 0.89 -23.00 -14.37
C LEU A 327 0.27 -24.12 -15.21
N LYS A 328 -0.69 -24.85 -14.64
CA LYS A 328 -1.35 -25.99 -15.29
C LYS A 328 -2.68 -25.56 -15.91
N ASP A 329 -3.15 -26.33 -16.87
CA ASP A 329 -4.52 -26.18 -17.38
C ASP A 329 -5.51 -26.79 -16.38
N ILE A 330 -6.67 -26.16 -16.22
CA ILE A 330 -7.76 -26.64 -15.37
C ILE A 330 -8.93 -27.01 -16.27
N SER A 331 -9.39 -28.25 -16.18
CA SER A 331 -10.51 -28.73 -16.98
C SER A 331 -11.78 -27.91 -16.74
N GLY A 332 -12.43 -27.46 -17.81
CA GLY A 332 -13.66 -26.65 -17.73
C GLY A 332 -13.45 -25.14 -17.55
N VAL A 333 -12.20 -24.69 -17.36
CA VAL A 333 -11.87 -23.25 -17.32
C VAL A 333 -11.29 -22.83 -18.66
N GLU A 334 -11.77 -21.71 -19.20
CA GLU A 334 -11.22 -21.18 -20.44
C GLU A 334 -9.75 -20.79 -20.25
N ARG A 335 -8.88 -21.20 -21.17
CA ARG A 335 -7.43 -20.95 -21.08
C ARG A 335 -7.09 -19.47 -20.93
N GLN A 336 -7.78 -18.58 -21.65
CA GLN A 336 -7.54 -17.14 -21.54
C GLN A 336 -7.89 -16.62 -20.14
N GLN A 337 -9.04 -17.04 -19.58
CA GLN A 337 -9.47 -16.70 -18.23
C GLN A 337 -8.46 -17.19 -17.17
N LEU A 338 -8.00 -18.43 -17.30
CA LEU A 338 -7.02 -19.02 -16.40
C LEU A 338 -5.65 -18.31 -16.48
N ASP A 339 -5.22 -17.93 -17.67
CA ASP A 339 -4.00 -17.15 -17.87
C ASP A 339 -4.10 -15.78 -17.21
N LEU A 340 -5.25 -15.10 -17.33
CA LEU A 340 -5.53 -13.84 -16.65
C LEU A 340 -5.56 -14.01 -15.12
N LEU A 341 -6.10 -15.11 -14.59
CA LEU A 341 -6.06 -15.41 -13.16
C LEU A 341 -4.62 -15.58 -12.66
N TYR A 342 -3.75 -16.30 -13.38
CA TYR A 342 -2.35 -16.42 -13.00
C TYR A 342 -1.63 -15.07 -13.04
N ILE A 343 -1.81 -14.31 -14.12
CA ILE A 343 -1.21 -12.98 -14.26
C ILE A 343 -1.67 -12.07 -13.12
N GLY A 344 -2.99 -12.00 -12.88
CA GLY A 344 -3.58 -11.23 -11.79
C GLY A 344 -3.05 -11.65 -10.43
N LEU A 345 -2.99 -12.95 -10.14
CA LEU A 345 -2.44 -13.49 -8.90
C LEU A 345 -0.99 -13.07 -8.68
N TYR A 346 -0.15 -13.18 -9.71
CA TYR A 346 1.25 -12.77 -9.62
C TYR A 346 1.39 -11.25 -9.41
N LEU A 347 0.61 -10.44 -10.14
CA LEU A 347 0.62 -8.98 -9.99
C LEU A 347 0.16 -8.55 -8.59
N LEU A 348 -0.84 -9.20 -8.01
CA LEU A 348 -1.31 -8.94 -6.65
C LEU A 348 -0.26 -9.32 -5.60
N ILE A 349 0.36 -10.49 -5.74
CA ILE A 349 1.51 -10.92 -4.89
C ILE A 349 2.63 -9.89 -4.98
N TRP A 350 3.02 -9.50 -6.20
CA TRP A 350 4.06 -8.51 -6.41
C TRP A 350 3.66 -7.16 -5.78
N GLY A 351 2.42 -6.71 -5.99
CA GLY A 351 1.87 -5.47 -5.47
C GLY A 351 1.98 -5.33 -3.94
N GLU A 352 1.80 -6.41 -3.19
CA GLU A 352 1.89 -6.40 -1.72
C GLU A 352 3.25 -6.84 -1.15
N ALA A 353 4.16 -7.37 -1.97
CA ALA A 353 5.43 -7.92 -1.49
C ALA A 353 6.39 -6.87 -0.86
N SER A 354 6.21 -5.57 -1.12
CA SER A 354 7.09 -4.50 -0.58
C SER A 354 8.58 -4.84 -0.80
N ASN A 355 9.42 -4.78 0.24
CA ASN A 355 10.85 -5.11 0.18
C ASN A 355 11.14 -6.59 -0.16
N VAL A 356 10.17 -7.51 0.00
CA VAL A 356 10.34 -8.92 -0.39
C VAL A 356 10.54 -9.08 -1.90
N ARG A 357 10.17 -8.06 -2.71
CA ARG A 357 10.41 -8.05 -4.16
C ARG A 357 11.88 -8.20 -4.56
N PHE A 358 12.81 -7.88 -3.66
CA PHE A 358 14.25 -8.07 -3.89
C PHE A 358 14.72 -9.52 -3.67
N MET A 359 13.81 -10.46 -3.38
CA MET A 359 14.06 -11.89 -3.27
C MET A 359 13.21 -12.65 -4.32
N PRO A 360 13.65 -12.72 -5.59
CA PRO A 360 12.84 -13.25 -6.67
C PRO A 360 12.44 -14.73 -6.49
N GLU A 361 13.27 -15.54 -5.86
CA GLU A 361 13.03 -16.96 -5.61
C GLU A 361 12.08 -17.14 -4.43
N CYS A 362 12.11 -16.23 -3.45
CA CYS A 362 11.05 -16.12 -2.45
C CYS A 362 9.70 -15.80 -3.11
N LEU A 363 9.66 -14.88 -4.07
CA LEU A 363 8.42 -14.59 -4.83
C LEU A 363 7.96 -15.80 -5.64
N CYS A 364 8.88 -16.52 -6.29
CA CYS A 364 8.55 -17.76 -7.00
C CYS A 364 7.96 -18.80 -6.07
N TYR A 365 8.50 -18.95 -4.86
CA TYR A 365 7.95 -19.84 -3.83
C TYR A 365 6.53 -19.44 -3.40
N ILE A 366 6.29 -18.15 -3.11
CA ILE A 366 4.95 -17.67 -2.74
C ILE A 366 3.96 -17.93 -3.88
N PHE A 367 4.30 -17.54 -5.10
CA PHE A 367 3.46 -17.78 -6.28
C PHE A 367 3.20 -19.27 -6.50
N HIS A 368 4.23 -20.12 -6.37
CA HIS A 368 4.11 -21.57 -6.59
C HIS A 368 3.02 -22.18 -5.72
N ASN A 369 3.02 -21.86 -4.42
CA ASN A 369 2.06 -22.40 -3.47
C ASN A 369 0.67 -21.79 -3.65
N MET A 370 0.56 -20.48 -3.91
CA MET A 370 -0.73 -19.83 -4.13
C MET A 370 -1.38 -20.25 -5.45
N ALA A 371 -0.59 -20.54 -6.50
CA ALA A 371 -1.10 -21.11 -7.74
C ALA A 371 -1.62 -22.55 -7.52
N GLU A 372 -1.01 -23.31 -6.61
CA GLU A 372 -1.54 -24.62 -6.21
C GLU A 372 -2.84 -24.48 -5.40
N GLU A 373 -2.92 -23.51 -4.47
CA GLU A 373 -4.17 -23.19 -3.78
C GLU A 373 -5.28 -22.82 -4.78
N LEU A 374 -4.97 -21.98 -5.77
CA LEU A 374 -5.89 -21.62 -6.85
C LEU A 374 -6.47 -22.87 -7.54
N HIS A 375 -5.66 -23.89 -7.83
CA HIS A 375 -6.16 -25.14 -8.44
C HIS A 375 -7.14 -25.86 -7.53
N ARG A 376 -6.83 -25.93 -6.22
CA ARG A 376 -7.71 -26.59 -5.25
C ARG A 376 -9.09 -25.93 -5.18
N PHE A 377 -9.18 -24.61 -5.39
CA PHE A 377 -10.48 -23.93 -5.49
C PHE A 377 -11.30 -24.41 -6.68
N PHE A 378 -10.68 -24.72 -7.82
CA PHE A 378 -11.41 -25.28 -8.96
C PHE A 378 -11.74 -26.77 -8.76
N ASP A 379 -10.83 -27.57 -8.21
CA ASP A 379 -11.05 -29.00 -7.97
C ASP A 379 -12.16 -29.26 -6.94
N GLN A 380 -12.20 -28.51 -5.84
CA GLN A 380 -13.17 -28.69 -4.75
C GLN A 380 -14.60 -28.34 -5.16
N ASN A 381 -14.80 -27.51 -6.20
CA ASN A 381 -16.13 -27.19 -6.72
C ASN A 381 -16.69 -28.25 -7.68
N VAL A 382 -15.90 -29.26 -8.06
CA VAL A 382 -16.32 -30.36 -8.94
C VAL A 382 -16.82 -31.58 -8.14
N SER A 383 -16.60 -31.65 -6.82
CA SER A 383 -17.05 -32.79 -5.97
C SER A 383 -18.02 -32.35 -4.87
N PRO A 384 -19.33 -32.68 -4.96
CA PRO A 384 -20.32 -32.37 -3.92
C PRO A 384 -20.21 -33.25 -2.65
N VAL A 385 -19.29 -34.22 -2.60
CA VAL A 385 -19.33 -35.31 -1.60
C VAL A 385 -18.34 -35.14 -0.44
N THR A 386 -17.40 -34.19 -0.51
CA THR A 386 -16.44 -33.95 0.57
C THR A 386 -16.55 -32.50 1.02
N GLY A 387 -17.14 -32.25 2.19
CA GLY A 387 -17.43 -30.91 2.73
C GLY A 387 -16.21 -30.06 3.09
N GLY A 388 -15.24 -29.92 2.19
CA GLY A 388 -14.15 -28.95 2.28
C GLY A 388 -14.59 -27.62 1.69
N TYR A 389 -15.23 -26.79 2.48
CA TYR A 389 -15.65 -25.45 2.06
C TYR A 389 -14.44 -24.51 2.09
N SER A 390 -14.21 -23.78 1.00
CA SER A 390 -13.15 -22.77 0.96
C SER A 390 -13.60 -21.49 1.66
N GLU A 391 -13.00 -21.21 2.81
CA GLU A 391 -13.26 -20.00 3.58
C GLU A 391 -12.71 -18.76 2.85
N ILE A 392 -13.58 -17.76 2.62
CA ILE A 392 -13.17 -16.43 2.20
C ILE A 392 -12.20 -15.88 3.23
N ARG A 393 -10.99 -15.50 2.78
CA ARG A 393 -9.98 -14.96 3.69
C ARG A 393 -10.35 -13.53 4.08
N GLY A 394 -10.10 -13.18 5.35
CA GLY A 394 -10.31 -11.82 5.85
C GLY A 394 -9.48 -10.79 5.06
N GLU A 395 -9.91 -9.53 5.08
CA GLU A 395 -9.17 -8.44 4.43
C GLU A 395 -7.73 -8.37 4.96
N GLU A 396 -6.79 -8.08 4.06
CA GLU A 396 -5.34 -8.02 4.34
C GLU A 396 -4.71 -9.32 4.90
N TYR A 397 -5.37 -10.47 4.74
CA TYR A 397 -4.82 -11.77 5.12
C TYR A 397 -3.46 -12.03 4.46
N PHE A 398 -3.33 -11.79 3.15
CA PHE A 398 -2.08 -12.05 2.43
C PHE A 398 -0.92 -11.24 3.01
N LEU A 399 -1.13 -9.93 3.19
CA LEU A 399 -0.14 -9.06 3.81
C LEU A 399 0.24 -9.52 5.23
N ARG A 400 -0.74 -9.88 6.06
CA ARG A 400 -0.52 -10.22 7.48
C ARG A 400 0.10 -11.60 7.68
N GLU A 401 -0.36 -12.61 6.95
CA GLU A 401 0.03 -14.00 7.18
C GLU A 401 1.14 -14.48 6.25
N VAL A 402 1.31 -13.88 5.06
CA VAL A 402 2.35 -14.28 4.09
C VAL A 402 3.51 -13.30 4.08
N ILE A 403 3.27 -12.01 3.81
CA ILE A 403 4.36 -11.04 3.62
C ILE A 403 4.98 -10.61 4.96
N THR A 404 4.15 -10.29 5.96
CA THR A 404 4.62 -9.73 7.23
C THR A 404 5.63 -10.62 7.97
N PRO A 405 5.47 -11.97 8.05
CA PRO A 405 6.47 -12.83 8.68
C PRO A 405 7.85 -12.73 8.01
N ILE A 406 7.89 -12.73 6.67
CA ILE A 406 9.14 -12.63 5.89
C ILE A 406 9.75 -11.23 6.06
N TYR A 407 8.92 -10.19 5.98
CA TYR A 407 9.35 -8.81 6.20
C TYR A 407 9.94 -8.60 7.60
N LYS A 408 9.38 -9.24 8.64
CA LYS A 408 9.92 -9.16 10.00
C LYS A 408 11.34 -9.74 10.09
N VAL A 409 11.64 -10.81 9.37
CA VAL A 409 13.02 -11.36 9.27
C VAL A 409 13.93 -10.32 8.61
N LEU A 410 13.54 -9.78 7.46
CA LEU A 410 14.30 -8.75 6.75
C LEU A 410 14.59 -7.54 7.63
N ARG A 411 13.55 -7.00 8.29
CA ARG A 411 13.67 -5.85 9.19
C ARG A 411 14.65 -6.12 10.32
N LYS A 412 14.61 -7.31 10.93
CA LYS A 412 15.55 -7.69 11.99
C LYS A 412 17.00 -7.77 11.47
N GLU A 413 17.23 -8.38 10.31
CA GLU A 413 18.57 -8.47 9.73
C GLU A 413 19.13 -7.08 9.37
N VAL A 414 18.30 -6.19 8.82
CA VAL A 414 18.70 -4.79 8.54
C VAL A 414 19.04 -4.04 9.83
N GLN A 415 18.32 -4.27 10.92
CA GLN A 415 18.66 -3.67 12.22
C GLN A 415 20.03 -4.14 12.74
N LYS A 416 20.42 -5.40 12.49
CA LYS A 416 21.75 -5.92 12.83
C LYS A 416 22.88 -5.26 12.04
N ASN A 417 22.60 -4.74 10.85
CA ASN A 417 23.57 -4.04 10.01
C ASN A 417 24.12 -2.75 10.67
N LYS A 418 23.45 -2.19 11.69
CA LYS A 418 23.88 -0.96 12.40
C LYS A 418 24.26 0.19 11.45
N GLY A 419 23.49 0.37 10.37
CA GLY A 419 23.74 1.42 9.38
C GLY A 419 24.98 1.20 8.50
N GLY A 420 25.38 -0.06 8.24
CA GLY A 420 26.53 -0.39 7.39
C GLY A 420 27.84 -0.59 8.15
N THR A 421 27.81 -0.51 9.49
CA THR A 421 29.02 -0.60 10.33
C THR A 421 29.27 -2.01 10.89
N ALA A 422 28.31 -2.92 10.73
CA ALA A 422 28.46 -4.31 11.16
C ALA A 422 29.16 -5.16 10.08
N SER A 423 30.03 -6.08 10.51
CA SER A 423 30.62 -7.08 9.61
C SER A 423 29.53 -7.90 8.92
N HIS A 424 29.68 -8.14 7.62
CA HIS A 424 28.78 -8.95 6.80
C HIS A 424 28.56 -10.37 7.33
N SER A 425 29.49 -10.91 8.13
CA SER A 425 29.34 -12.21 8.78
C SER A 425 28.27 -12.26 9.89
N LYS A 426 27.75 -11.10 10.34
CA LYS A 426 26.88 -10.98 11.52
C LYS A 426 25.40 -10.79 11.19
N TRP A 427 25.06 -10.64 9.90
CA TRP A 427 23.69 -10.40 9.45
C TRP A 427 23.51 -10.95 8.03
N ARG A 428 22.27 -11.26 7.65
CA ARG A 428 21.93 -11.76 6.31
C ARG A 428 21.34 -10.66 5.45
N ASN A 429 21.85 -10.47 4.25
CA ASN A 429 21.27 -9.55 3.26
C ASN A 429 20.14 -10.23 2.47
N TYR A 430 19.60 -9.54 1.45
CA TYR A 430 18.53 -10.09 0.61
C TYR A 430 18.96 -11.36 -0.14
N ASP A 431 20.19 -11.42 -0.65
CA ASP A 431 20.75 -12.56 -1.38
C ASP A 431 20.89 -13.78 -0.47
N ASP A 432 21.46 -13.60 0.74
CA ASP A 432 21.61 -14.67 1.74
C ASP A 432 20.25 -15.28 2.15
N LEU A 433 19.21 -14.44 2.26
CA LEU A 433 17.86 -14.91 2.60
C LEU A 433 17.16 -15.55 1.40
N ASN A 434 17.41 -15.03 0.21
CA ASN A 434 16.84 -15.54 -1.03
C ASN A 434 17.43 -16.91 -1.41
N GLU A 435 18.69 -17.17 -1.08
CA GLU A 435 19.35 -18.48 -1.25
C GLU A 435 18.56 -19.63 -0.56
N TYR A 436 17.84 -19.34 0.53
CA TYR A 436 16.98 -20.32 1.19
C TYR A 436 15.97 -20.97 0.22
N PHE A 437 15.52 -20.23 -0.79
CA PHE A 437 14.56 -20.66 -1.79
C PHE A 437 15.19 -21.33 -3.03
N TRP A 438 16.51 -21.52 -3.04
CA TRP A 438 17.24 -22.32 -4.04
C TRP A 438 17.27 -23.81 -3.71
N SER A 439 16.62 -24.23 -2.62
CA SER A 439 16.55 -25.64 -2.23
C SER A 439 15.11 -26.13 -2.14
N LYS A 440 14.86 -27.36 -2.63
CA LYS A 440 13.59 -28.09 -2.37
C LYS A 440 13.26 -28.22 -0.89
N LYS A 441 14.23 -28.01 0.01
CA LYS A 441 14.01 -27.98 1.46
C LYS A 441 12.99 -26.92 1.86
N CYS A 442 12.84 -25.81 1.13
CA CYS A 442 11.84 -24.78 1.43
C CYS A 442 10.42 -25.36 1.47
N PHE A 443 10.06 -26.27 0.55
CA PHE A 443 8.73 -26.91 0.55
C PHE A 443 8.47 -27.79 1.78
N LYS A 444 9.51 -28.42 2.35
CA LYS A 444 9.36 -29.34 3.49
C LYS A 444 9.52 -28.64 4.84
N LYS A 445 10.57 -27.82 4.95
CA LYS A 445 10.98 -27.14 6.19
C LYS A 445 10.13 -25.90 6.46
N LEU A 446 10.02 -25.00 5.48
CA LEU A 446 9.18 -23.82 5.61
C LEU A 446 7.71 -24.21 5.46
N GLY A 447 7.37 -24.97 4.42
CA GLY A 447 6.02 -25.48 4.20
C GLY A 447 5.00 -24.39 3.85
N TRP A 448 3.79 -24.82 3.52
CA TRP A 448 2.69 -23.92 3.16
C TRP A 448 1.37 -24.41 3.78
N PRO A 449 0.76 -23.68 4.73
CA PRO A 449 1.19 -22.41 5.32
C PRO A 449 2.58 -22.47 5.98
N MET A 450 3.27 -21.32 6.01
CA MET A 450 4.64 -21.25 6.53
C MET A 450 4.70 -21.56 8.03
N LYS A 451 5.54 -22.53 8.40
CA LYS A 451 5.79 -22.95 9.76
C LYS A 451 6.64 -21.90 10.49
N LYS A 452 6.10 -21.31 11.57
CA LYS A 452 6.75 -20.21 12.32
C LYS A 452 8.04 -20.64 13.04
N ASP A 453 8.21 -21.93 13.26
CA ASP A 453 9.38 -22.57 13.85
C ASP A 453 10.43 -23.03 12.81
N ALA A 454 10.19 -22.78 11.51
CA ALA A 454 11.16 -23.07 10.46
C ALA A 454 12.46 -22.27 10.65
N ASP A 455 13.58 -22.87 10.25
CA ASP A 455 14.94 -22.29 10.31
C ASP A 455 15.05 -20.93 9.61
N PHE A 456 14.23 -20.66 8.59
CA PHE A 456 14.11 -19.34 7.98
C PHE A 456 13.79 -18.21 8.98
N PHE A 457 12.89 -18.48 9.94
CA PHE A 457 12.43 -17.51 10.94
C PHE A 457 13.25 -17.51 12.23
N LEU A 458 14.06 -18.55 12.46
CA LEU A 458 14.91 -18.65 13.64
C LEU A 458 16.10 -17.68 13.54
N GLU A 459 16.48 -17.12 14.69
CA GLU A 459 17.67 -16.25 14.77
C GLU A 459 18.93 -17.11 14.85
N ASN A 460 19.94 -16.78 14.04
CA ASN A 460 21.30 -17.33 14.12
C ASN A 460 22.00 -16.92 15.42
N THR A 461 21.49 -17.34 16.57
CA THR A 461 22.23 -17.27 17.84
C THR A 461 22.97 -18.57 18.16
N ASN A 462 22.68 -19.69 17.45
CA ASN A 462 23.26 -21.00 17.76
C ASN A 462 23.64 -21.91 16.57
N LEU A 463 23.59 -21.44 15.32
CA LEU A 463 24.08 -22.25 14.19
C LEU A 463 25.59 -22.04 14.04
N LYS A 464 26.39 -22.98 14.57
CA LYS A 464 27.79 -23.14 14.16
C LYS A 464 27.83 -23.32 12.64
N PRO A 465 28.81 -22.74 11.93
CA PRO A 465 28.94 -22.96 10.50
C PRO A 465 29.24 -24.44 10.26
N GLU A 466 28.24 -25.21 9.84
CA GLU A 466 28.48 -26.47 9.17
C GLU A 466 29.06 -26.12 7.80
N VAL A 467 30.36 -26.40 7.65
CA VAL A 467 31.04 -26.37 6.36
C VAL A 467 30.37 -27.41 5.47
N ALA A 468 29.40 -26.98 4.67
CA ALA A 468 28.91 -27.76 3.55
C ALA A 468 30.08 -27.88 2.56
N LYS A 469 30.72 -29.06 2.53
CA LYS A 469 31.61 -29.43 1.43
C LYS A 469 30.76 -29.38 0.16
N SER A 470 30.97 -28.37 -0.67
CA SER A 470 30.45 -28.35 -2.03
C SER A 470 31.16 -29.46 -2.80
N GLU A 471 30.40 -30.48 -3.22
CA GLU A 471 30.84 -31.32 -4.32
C GLU A 471 30.82 -30.44 -5.58
N MET A 472 32.01 -29.95 -5.92
CA MET A 472 32.28 -29.14 -7.09
C MET A 472 32.03 -29.99 -8.34
N HIS A 473 30.89 -29.81 -9.01
CA HIS A 473 30.75 -30.24 -10.40
C HIS A 473 31.32 -29.15 -11.31
N PRO A 474 32.27 -29.47 -12.21
CA PRO A 474 32.97 -28.47 -12.99
C PRO A 474 32.03 -27.79 -13.98
N ARG A 475 31.99 -26.45 -13.93
CA ARG A 475 31.38 -25.61 -14.96
C ARG A 475 32.19 -25.80 -16.25
N ARG A 476 31.54 -26.27 -17.32
CA ARG A 476 32.08 -26.09 -18.68
C ARG A 476 31.96 -24.60 -19.02
N ALA A 477 33.10 -23.97 -19.21
CA ALA A 477 33.20 -22.68 -19.85
C ALA A 477 32.81 -22.83 -21.31
N ASN A 478 31.77 -22.13 -21.74
CA ASN A 478 31.67 -21.63 -23.10
C ASN A 478 31.60 -20.11 -22.97
N GLU A 479 32.69 -19.45 -23.34
CA GLU A 479 32.72 -18.03 -23.67
C GLU A 479 31.90 -17.84 -24.95
N GLU A 480 30.78 -17.12 -24.86
CA GLU A 480 30.35 -16.23 -25.93
C GLU A 480 29.71 -15.00 -25.26
N GLY A 481 30.27 -13.83 -25.56
CA GLY A 481 29.99 -12.57 -24.90
C GLY A 481 28.56 -12.08 -25.13
N LEU A 482 28.01 -11.43 -24.12
CA LEU A 482 26.89 -10.50 -24.25
C LEU A 482 27.03 -9.42 -23.19
N ASP A 483 27.04 -8.19 -23.68
CA ASP A 483 27.32 -6.96 -22.98
C ASP A 483 26.47 -6.72 -21.73
N SER A 484 27.15 -6.06 -20.78
CA SER A 484 26.63 -5.39 -19.60
C SER A 484 25.35 -4.59 -19.88
N ILE A 485 24.25 -4.97 -19.24
CA ILE A 485 23.13 -4.05 -18.96
C ILE A 485 22.94 -3.97 -17.44
N CYS A 486 23.74 -3.08 -16.83
CA CYS A 486 23.36 -2.40 -15.60
C CYS A 486 22.15 -1.50 -15.91
N LEU A 487 20.94 -1.94 -15.57
CA LEU A 487 19.82 -1.03 -15.39
C LEU A 487 20.02 -0.27 -14.08
N LYS A 488 20.53 0.96 -14.19
CA LYS A 488 20.23 2.01 -13.23
C LYS A 488 18.72 2.30 -13.29
N ILE A 489 18.13 2.36 -12.09
CA ILE A 489 16.81 2.85 -11.66
C ILE A 489 15.90 3.38 -12.77
#